data_AF-A0A850WSQ2-F1
#
_entry.id   AF-A0A850WSQ2-F1
#
_cell.length_a   1.000
_cell.length_b   1.000
_cell.length_c   1.000
_cell.angle_alpha   90.00
_cell.angle_beta   90.00
_cell.angle_gamma   90.00
#
_symmetry.space_group_name_H-M   'P 1'
#
loop_
_entity.id
_entity.type
_entity.pdbx_description
1 polymer ?
#
loop_
_entity_poly.entity_id
_entity_poly.type
_entity_poly.pdbx_seq_one_letter_code
_entity_poly.pdbx_strand_id
1 'polypeptide(L)'
;DYAMNYWKSNGAPAEKLLVGFPTYGHSFNLQSATDTAVGAPISGPGPAGPYTRQSGFLAYYEICTFLDSGATEAWDTPQDVPYAYKGSEWVGYDNIKSYNIKIDWLKKNNFGGAMVWSLDMDDFTGTFCKQGKYPLITTLKNGLGVKNSDCVPPAQPNPPITAAPAQGGGSGSGSGSGSGSGSSGGNTGGSSGNTGSSGGSGFCAGKSDGIYADPTNKSSFYNCDDGQTYMESCAAGLVFDTSCNCCNWA
;
A
#
# COMPACT_ATOMS: atom_id res chain seq x y z
N ASP A 1 -1.40 14.31 -22.32
CA ASP A 1 -0.59 15.31 -23.06
C ASP A 1 -0.58 16.68 -22.37
N TYR A 2 -1.62 17.51 -22.57
CA TYR A 2 -1.64 18.94 -22.24
C TYR A 2 -1.03 19.32 -20.89
N ALA A 3 -1.41 18.65 -19.79
CA ALA A 3 -0.96 18.99 -18.44
C ALA A 3 0.58 19.02 -18.29
N MET A 4 1.30 18.04 -18.86
CA MET A 4 2.76 18.03 -18.77
C MET A 4 3.40 19.07 -19.67
N ASN A 5 2.82 19.29 -20.87
CA ASN A 5 3.27 20.31 -21.79
C ASN A 5 3.04 21.73 -21.22
N TYR A 6 1.97 21.94 -20.46
CA TYR A 6 1.72 23.15 -19.70
C TYR A 6 2.79 23.40 -18.63
N TRP A 7 3.12 22.41 -17.80
CA TRP A 7 4.21 22.55 -16.82
C TRP A 7 5.56 22.86 -17.49
N LYS A 8 5.87 22.14 -18.58
CA LYS A 8 7.09 22.32 -19.38
C LYS A 8 7.17 23.73 -20.01
N SER A 9 6.08 24.22 -20.60
CA SER A 9 6.03 25.55 -21.21
C SER A 9 6.06 26.70 -20.19
N ASN A 10 5.66 26.44 -18.95
CA ASN A 10 5.73 27.40 -17.84
C ASN A 10 7.03 27.29 -17.02
N GLY A 11 8.08 26.65 -17.57
CA GLY A 11 9.44 26.71 -17.05
C GLY A 11 9.88 25.55 -16.16
N ALA A 12 9.06 24.52 -15.96
CA ALA A 12 9.52 23.29 -15.29
C ALA A 12 10.41 22.47 -16.25
N PRO A 13 11.67 22.16 -15.90
CA PRO A 13 12.55 21.38 -16.77
C PRO A 13 11.99 19.97 -17.00
N ALA A 14 12.02 19.50 -18.25
CA ALA A 14 11.36 18.25 -18.63
C ALA A 14 11.95 17.04 -17.89
N GLU A 15 13.27 17.02 -17.70
CA GLU A 15 14.02 16.02 -16.96
C GLU A 15 13.73 16.00 -15.44
N LYS A 16 12.99 16.98 -14.92
CA LYS A 16 12.49 17.01 -13.54
C LYS A 16 10.98 16.71 -13.42
N LEU A 17 10.28 16.63 -14.54
CA LEU A 17 8.85 16.32 -14.57
C LEU A 17 8.63 14.81 -14.64
N LEU A 18 7.95 14.26 -13.63
CA LEU A 18 7.51 12.87 -13.60
C LEU A 18 6.05 12.78 -14.03
N VAL A 19 5.76 11.98 -15.06
CA VAL A 19 4.40 11.76 -15.56
C VAL A 19 3.64 10.85 -14.58
N GLY A 20 2.43 11.24 -14.16
CA GLY A 20 1.58 10.40 -13.32
C GLY A 20 0.89 9.27 -14.10
N PHE A 21 0.96 8.05 -13.58
CA PHE A 21 0.29 6.86 -14.09
C PHE A 21 -0.65 6.30 -13.00
N PRO A 22 -1.96 6.15 -13.26
CA PRO A 22 -2.89 5.56 -12.31
C PRO A 22 -2.91 4.02 -12.43
N THR A 23 -2.99 3.32 -11.31
CA THR A 23 -3.33 1.87 -11.23
C THR A 23 -4.78 1.68 -10.76
N TYR A 24 -5.65 2.62 -11.15
CA TYR A 24 -7.06 2.67 -10.80
C TYR A 24 -7.87 3.27 -11.96
N GLY A 25 -9.19 3.19 -11.85
CA GLY A 25 -10.14 3.85 -12.74
C GLY A 25 -11.24 4.58 -11.99
N HIS A 26 -11.93 5.46 -12.71
CA HIS A 26 -13.14 6.12 -12.21
C HIS A 26 -14.38 5.47 -12.80
N SER A 27 -15.30 5.09 -11.92
CA SER A 27 -16.53 4.38 -12.28
C SER A 27 -17.76 5.28 -12.21
N PHE A 28 -18.75 4.99 -13.04
CA PHE A 28 -20.00 5.75 -13.17
C PHE A 28 -21.18 4.80 -13.34
N ASN A 29 -22.36 5.27 -12.94
CA ASN A 29 -23.63 4.69 -13.35
C ASN A 29 -24.18 5.52 -14.51
N LEU A 30 -24.35 4.92 -15.68
CA LEU A 30 -24.99 5.51 -16.86
C LEU A 30 -26.48 5.77 -16.58
N GLN A 31 -27.07 6.77 -17.26
CA GLN A 31 -28.53 6.97 -17.26
C GLN A 31 -29.24 5.96 -18.17
N SER A 32 -28.55 5.46 -19.21
CA SER A 32 -29.04 4.39 -20.08
C SER A 32 -27.94 3.35 -20.31
N ALA A 33 -28.27 2.07 -20.10
CA ALA A 33 -27.38 0.94 -20.37
C ALA A 33 -27.08 0.73 -21.88
N THR A 34 -27.77 1.46 -22.77
CA THR A 34 -27.53 1.41 -24.23
C THR A 34 -26.63 2.52 -24.75
N ASP A 35 -26.36 3.55 -23.95
CA ASP A 35 -25.46 4.64 -24.29
C ASP A 35 -24.19 4.52 -23.45
N THR A 36 -23.19 3.82 -24.00
CA THR A 36 -21.97 3.42 -23.30
C THR A 36 -20.73 4.16 -23.80
N ALA A 37 -20.91 5.11 -24.72
CA ALA A 37 -19.82 5.90 -25.29
C ALA A 37 -19.23 6.88 -24.28
N VAL A 38 -18.00 7.34 -24.54
CA VAL A 38 -17.38 8.42 -23.78
C VAL A 38 -18.23 9.69 -23.92
N GLY A 39 -18.64 10.28 -22.79
CA GLY A 39 -19.55 11.43 -22.74
C GLY A 39 -21.04 11.09 -22.59
N ALA A 40 -21.40 9.80 -22.51
CA ALA A 40 -22.76 9.37 -22.20
C ALA A 40 -23.27 9.96 -20.85
N PRO A 41 -24.56 10.32 -20.72
CA PRO A 41 -25.10 10.87 -19.48
C PRO A 41 -25.02 9.89 -18.31
N ILE A 42 -24.58 10.37 -17.14
CA ILE A 42 -24.47 9.59 -15.90
C ILE A 42 -25.56 9.98 -14.89
N SER A 43 -26.01 8.99 -14.10
CA SER A 43 -26.92 9.18 -12.95
C SER A 43 -26.16 9.39 -11.63
N GLY A 44 -24.88 9.03 -11.59
CA GLY A 44 -24.01 9.21 -10.42
C GLY A 44 -22.69 8.46 -10.53
N PRO A 45 -21.89 8.43 -9.45
CA PRO A 45 -20.71 7.57 -9.37
C PRO A 45 -21.09 6.09 -9.47
N GLY A 46 -20.15 5.27 -9.91
CA GLY A 46 -20.31 3.81 -9.98
C GLY A 46 -20.38 3.17 -8.59
N PRO A 47 -20.79 1.89 -8.50
CA PRO A 47 -20.74 1.15 -7.24
C PRO A 47 -19.32 1.12 -6.68
N ALA A 48 -19.22 1.02 -5.35
CA ALA A 48 -17.95 0.89 -4.66
C ALA A 48 -17.35 -0.51 -4.88
N GLY A 49 -16.05 -0.58 -5.17
CA GLY A 49 -15.34 -1.86 -5.25
C GLY A 49 -15.34 -2.63 -3.92
N PRO A 50 -15.30 -3.97 -3.94
CA PRO A 50 -15.37 -4.79 -2.72
C PRO A 50 -14.17 -4.59 -1.77
N TYR A 51 -13.03 -4.14 -2.29
CA TYR A 51 -11.79 -3.90 -1.54
C TYR A 51 -11.56 -2.41 -1.29
N THR A 52 -11.62 -1.57 -2.33
CA THR A 52 -11.42 -0.11 -2.20
C THR A 52 -12.56 0.58 -1.46
N ARG A 53 -13.78 0.05 -1.57
CA ARG A 53 -14.99 0.50 -0.85
C ARG A 53 -15.33 1.98 -1.04
N GLN A 54 -14.86 2.57 -2.14
CA GLN A 54 -15.12 3.95 -2.52
C GLN A 54 -16.00 4.00 -3.78
N SER A 55 -17.17 4.64 -3.70
CA SER A 55 -18.04 4.81 -4.87
C SER A 55 -17.38 5.74 -5.90
N GLY A 56 -17.52 5.38 -7.18
CA GLY A 56 -16.92 6.11 -8.29
C GLY A 56 -15.42 5.85 -8.51
N PHE A 57 -14.88 4.81 -7.89
CA PHE A 57 -13.46 4.48 -7.89
C PHE A 57 -13.28 2.95 -7.84
N LEU A 58 -12.32 2.43 -8.61
CA LEU A 58 -11.97 1.01 -8.63
C LEU A 58 -10.45 0.85 -8.81
N ALA A 59 -9.82 -0.03 -8.03
CA ALA A 59 -8.42 -0.42 -8.27
C ALA A 59 -8.30 -1.29 -9.55
N TYR A 60 -7.10 -1.39 -10.14
CA TYR A 60 -6.90 -2.16 -11.37
C TYR A 60 -7.33 -3.63 -11.23
N TYR A 61 -7.05 -4.26 -10.09
CA TYR A 61 -7.48 -5.63 -9.81
C TYR A 61 -9.02 -5.77 -9.66
N GLU A 62 -9.72 -4.74 -9.21
CA GLU A 62 -11.19 -4.72 -9.19
C GLU A 62 -11.77 -4.57 -10.60
N ILE A 63 -11.12 -3.79 -11.47
CA ILE A 63 -11.48 -3.65 -12.88
C ILE A 63 -11.26 -4.98 -13.62
N CYS A 64 -10.16 -5.69 -13.36
CA CYS A 64 -9.96 -7.05 -13.88
C CYS A 64 -11.08 -8.01 -13.44
N THR A 65 -11.56 -7.89 -12.20
CA THR A 65 -12.71 -8.67 -11.70
C THR A 65 -14.02 -8.30 -12.43
N PHE A 66 -14.23 -7.01 -12.71
CA PHE A 66 -15.37 -6.52 -13.49
C PHE A 66 -15.35 -7.08 -14.93
N LEU A 67 -14.19 -7.08 -15.59
CA LEU A 67 -13.97 -7.70 -16.91
C LEU A 67 -14.25 -9.21 -16.89
N ASP A 68 -13.65 -9.94 -15.94
CA ASP A 68 -13.87 -11.38 -15.74
C ASP A 68 -15.35 -11.74 -15.50
N SER A 69 -16.14 -10.81 -14.94
CA SER A 69 -17.58 -10.98 -14.74
C SER A 69 -18.40 -10.91 -16.03
N GLY A 70 -17.79 -10.63 -17.19
CA GLY A 70 -18.43 -10.45 -18.48
C GLY A 70 -18.77 -8.99 -18.82
N ALA A 71 -18.00 -8.02 -18.32
CA ALA A 71 -18.06 -6.65 -18.83
C ALA A 71 -17.40 -6.57 -20.23
N THR A 72 -17.86 -5.62 -21.06
CA THR A 72 -17.25 -5.36 -22.37
C THR A 72 -16.16 -4.30 -22.22
N GLU A 73 -14.90 -4.64 -22.54
CA GLU A 73 -13.82 -3.66 -22.74
C GLU A 73 -13.96 -3.02 -24.13
N ALA A 74 -13.78 -1.71 -24.20
CA ALA A 74 -13.75 -0.91 -25.41
C ALA A 74 -12.54 0.04 -25.37
N TRP A 75 -12.11 0.52 -26.54
CA TRP A 75 -10.96 1.40 -26.69
C TRP A 75 -11.38 2.77 -27.19
N ASP A 76 -11.02 3.83 -26.45
CA ASP A 76 -11.22 5.21 -26.90
C ASP A 76 -10.03 5.67 -27.75
N THR A 77 -10.14 5.47 -29.07
CA THR A 77 -9.07 5.78 -30.03
C THR A 77 -8.58 7.24 -29.97
N PRO A 78 -9.45 8.28 -29.86
CA PRO A 78 -9.02 9.65 -29.60
C PRO A 78 -8.18 9.90 -28.33
N GLN A 79 -8.32 9.10 -27.28
CA GLN A 79 -7.65 9.31 -25.98
C GLN A 79 -6.59 8.26 -25.62
N ASP A 80 -6.43 7.22 -26.44
CA ASP A 80 -5.49 6.11 -26.27
C ASP A 80 -5.60 5.39 -24.90
N VAL A 81 -6.83 5.23 -24.41
CA VAL A 81 -7.15 4.53 -23.14
C VAL A 81 -8.32 3.56 -23.29
N PRO A 82 -8.38 2.51 -22.46
CA PRO A 82 -9.55 1.63 -22.37
C PRO A 82 -10.67 2.26 -21.53
N TYR A 83 -11.88 1.77 -21.75
CA TYR A 83 -12.97 1.82 -20.79
C TYR A 83 -13.73 0.48 -20.83
N ALA A 84 -14.49 0.17 -19.80
CA ALA A 84 -15.29 -1.05 -19.73
C ALA A 84 -16.68 -0.77 -19.20
N TYR A 85 -17.67 -1.55 -19.64
CA TYR A 85 -19.06 -1.37 -19.21
C TYR A 85 -19.85 -2.68 -19.12
N LYS A 86 -20.88 -2.68 -18.28
CA LYS A 86 -21.79 -3.81 -18.06
C LYS A 86 -23.13 -3.31 -17.51
N GLY A 87 -24.20 -3.43 -18.28
CA GLY A 87 -25.48 -2.82 -17.92
C GLY A 87 -25.32 -1.30 -17.80
N SER A 88 -25.67 -0.72 -16.65
CA SER A 88 -25.44 0.71 -16.37
C SER A 88 -24.05 1.02 -15.78
N GLU A 89 -23.26 0.03 -15.37
CA GLU A 89 -21.94 0.27 -14.81
C GLU A 89 -20.93 0.55 -15.92
N TRP A 90 -20.11 1.59 -15.73
CA TRP A 90 -19.07 2.03 -16.67
C TRP A 90 -17.81 2.40 -15.89
N VAL A 91 -16.61 2.10 -16.39
CA VAL A 91 -15.33 2.51 -15.79
C VAL A 91 -14.31 2.90 -16.85
N GLY A 92 -13.67 4.06 -16.67
CA GLY A 92 -12.54 4.53 -17.46
C GLY A 92 -11.24 4.36 -16.66
N TYR A 93 -10.22 3.77 -17.27
CA TYR A 93 -9.02 3.31 -16.57
C TYR A 93 -7.79 3.24 -17.48
N ASP A 94 -6.68 2.71 -16.96
CA ASP A 94 -5.49 2.37 -17.73
C ASP A 94 -5.21 0.86 -17.70
N ASN A 95 -4.73 0.31 -18.82
CA ASN A 95 -4.28 -1.07 -18.92
C ASN A 95 -2.84 -1.13 -19.49
N ILE A 96 -2.29 -2.34 -19.66
CA ILE A 96 -0.94 -2.55 -20.22
C ILE A 96 -0.76 -1.82 -21.57
N LYS A 97 -1.78 -1.77 -22.43
CA LYS A 97 -1.70 -1.10 -23.73
C LYS A 97 -1.59 0.43 -23.59
N SER A 98 -2.45 1.06 -22.78
CA SER A 98 -2.38 2.51 -22.57
C SER A 98 -1.13 2.93 -21.81
N TYR A 99 -0.65 2.09 -20.87
CA TYR A 99 0.67 2.27 -20.23
C TYR A 99 1.79 2.34 -21.27
N ASN A 100 1.88 1.38 -22.20
CA ASN A 100 2.91 1.40 -23.24
C ASN A 100 2.85 2.66 -24.12
N ILE A 101 1.65 3.09 -24.54
CA ILE A 101 1.48 4.32 -25.34
C ILE A 101 1.95 5.56 -24.55
N LYS A 102 1.55 5.68 -23.28
CA LYS A 102 1.97 6.77 -22.39
C LYS A 102 3.49 6.75 -22.11
N ILE A 103 4.11 5.58 -22.03
CA ILE A 103 5.56 5.40 -21.88
C ILE A 103 6.31 5.88 -23.14
N ASP A 104 5.84 5.53 -24.33
CA ASP A 104 6.48 5.97 -25.57
C ASP A 104 6.31 7.47 -25.79
N TRP A 105 5.15 8.02 -25.46
CA TRP A 105 4.93 9.47 -25.43
C TRP A 105 5.83 10.18 -24.39
N LEU A 106 6.00 9.61 -23.19
CA LEU A 106 6.88 10.13 -22.13
C LEU A 106 8.32 10.23 -22.63
N LYS A 107 8.86 9.14 -23.18
CA LYS A 107 10.23 9.08 -23.73
C LYS A 107 10.41 10.08 -24.87
N LYS A 108 9.45 10.13 -25.82
CA LYS A 108 9.46 11.06 -26.97
C LYS A 108 9.51 12.55 -26.54
N ASN A 109 8.96 12.88 -25.37
CA ASN A 109 8.92 14.25 -24.86
C ASN A 109 10.09 14.61 -23.91
N ASN A 110 11.01 13.67 -23.66
CA ASN A 110 12.15 13.79 -22.75
C ASN A 110 11.74 14.16 -21.30
N PHE A 111 10.64 13.58 -20.80
CA PHE A 111 10.27 13.72 -19.40
C PHE A 111 11.17 12.86 -18.48
N GLY A 112 11.44 13.33 -17.27
CA GLY A 112 12.41 12.74 -16.34
C GLY A 112 12.07 11.34 -15.83
N GLY A 113 10.81 10.91 -15.97
CA GLY A 113 10.36 9.59 -15.58
C GLY A 113 8.87 9.55 -15.31
N ALA A 114 8.44 8.59 -14.51
CA ALA A 114 7.05 8.40 -14.14
C ALA A 114 6.88 8.23 -12.62
N MET A 115 5.71 8.62 -12.14
CA MET A 115 5.22 8.39 -10.78
C MET A 115 3.95 7.54 -10.91
N VAL A 116 3.76 6.56 -10.00
CA VAL A 116 2.58 5.70 -10.00
C VAL A 116 1.74 5.96 -8.77
N TRP A 117 0.44 6.15 -8.97
CA TRP A 117 -0.56 6.13 -7.90
C TRP A 117 -1.48 4.92 -8.11
N SER A 118 -1.32 3.82 -7.39
CA SER A 118 -0.34 3.49 -6.34
C SER A 118 0.15 2.04 -6.47
N LEU A 119 1.06 1.63 -5.57
CA LEU A 119 1.61 0.27 -5.54
C LEU A 119 0.54 -0.78 -5.21
N ASP A 120 -0.31 -0.48 -4.23
CA ASP A 120 -1.35 -1.36 -3.66
C ASP A 120 -2.60 -1.52 -4.54
N MET A 121 -2.76 -0.68 -5.58
CA MET A 121 -3.91 -0.75 -6.50
C MET A 121 -3.61 -1.46 -7.84
N ASP A 122 -2.35 -1.73 -8.14
CA ASP A 122 -1.98 -2.68 -9.20
C ASP A 122 -2.33 -4.13 -8.77
N ASP A 123 -2.33 -5.10 -9.68
CA ASP A 123 -2.51 -6.52 -9.30
C ASP A 123 -1.22 -7.09 -8.66
N PHE A 124 -0.95 -6.65 -7.42
CA PHE A 124 0.28 -6.96 -6.67
C PHE A 124 0.40 -8.45 -6.32
N THR A 125 -0.72 -9.17 -6.21
CA THR A 125 -0.75 -10.63 -6.04
C THR A 125 -0.57 -11.37 -7.36
N GLY A 126 -1.00 -10.77 -8.48
CA GLY A 126 -1.03 -11.35 -9.82
C GLY A 126 -2.21 -12.31 -10.03
N THR A 127 -3.22 -12.27 -9.17
CA THR A 127 -4.31 -13.27 -9.11
C THR A 127 -5.60 -12.81 -9.76
N PHE A 128 -5.79 -11.51 -9.99
CA PHE A 128 -7.04 -10.94 -10.49
C PHE A 128 -7.00 -10.77 -12.02
N CYS A 129 -5.91 -10.21 -12.54
CA CYS A 129 -5.74 -9.87 -13.95
C CYS A 129 -5.11 -11.00 -14.77
N LYS A 130 -4.53 -12.02 -14.12
CA LYS A 130 -3.81 -13.15 -14.76
C LYS A 130 -2.61 -12.69 -15.62
N GLN A 131 -2.03 -11.53 -15.26
CA GLN A 131 -0.94 -10.86 -16.00
C GLN A 131 0.42 -10.93 -15.26
N GLY A 132 0.50 -11.71 -14.17
CA GLY A 132 1.65 -11.71 -13.26
C GLY A 132 1.53 -10.63 -12.19
N LYS A 133 2.49 -10.57 -11.25
CA LYS A 133 2.50 -9.59 -10.16
C LYS A 133 2.87 -8.20 -10.67
N TYR A 134 2.17 -7.18 -10.16
CA TYR A 134 2.38 -5.77 -10.51
C TYR A 134 2.42 -5.54 -12.04
N PRO A 135 1.40 -5.95 -12.81
CA PRO A 135 1.46 -5.94 -14.26
C PRO A 135 1.65 -4.54 -14.86
N LEU A 136 1.01 -3.52 -14.29
CA LEU A 136 1.13 -2.14 -14.78
C LEU A 136 2.49 -1.53 -14.40
N ILE A 137 2.93 -1.69 -13.15
CA ILE A 137 4.21 -1.17 -12.67
C ILE A 137 5.39 -1.90 -13.32
N THR A 138 5.27 -3.21 -13.57
CA THR A 138 6.27 -3.99 -14.32
C THR A 138 6.34 -3.54 -15.78
N THR A 139 5.19 -3.25 -16.41
CA THR A 139 5.14 -2.65 -17.76
C THR A 139 5.90 -1.32 -17.79
N LEU A 140 5.67 -0.44 -16.80
CA LEU A 140 6.33 0.85 -16.67
C LEU A 140 7.85 0.71 -16.46
N LYS A 141 8.26 -0.15 -15.52
CA LYS A 141 9.67 -0.46 -15.22
C LYS A 141 10.43 -0.93 -16.46
N ASN A 142 9.84 -1.87 -17.21
CA ASN A 142 10.43 -2.44 -18.40
C ASN A 142 10.49 -1.42 -19.55
N GLY A 143 9.39 -0.70 -19.78
CA GLY A 143 9.27 0.29 -20.86
C GLY A 143 10.15 1.53 -20.69
N LEU A 144 10.57 1.84 -19.45
CA LEU A 144 11.57 2.86 -19.10
C LEU A 144 13.01 2.31 -18.97
N GLY A 145 13.22 1.00 -19.12
CA GLY A 145 14.55 0.39 -19.08
C GLY A 145 15.24 0.36 -17.71
N VAL A 146 14.46 0.39 -16.62
CA VAL A 146 14.99 0.42 -15.24
C VAL A 146 15.58 -0.94 -14.85
N LYS A 147 16.91 -1.05 -14.93
CA LYS A 147 17.68 -2.27 -14.67
C LYS A 147 17.55 -2.76 -13.23
N ASN A 148 17.70 -4.08 -13.04
CA ASN A 148 17.75 -4.74 -11.73
C ASN A 148 19.16 -4.98 -11.20
N SER A 149 20.22 -4.63 -11.95
CA SER A 149 21.62 -4.94 -11.60
C SER A 149 22.04 -4.41 -10.23
N ASP A 150 21.40 -3.32 -9.79
CA ASP A 150 21.78 -2.57 -8.60
C ASP A 150 20.78 -2.83 -7.44
N CYS A 151 19.83 -3.77 -7.63
CA CYS A 151 18.86 -4.20 -6.62
C CYS A 151 19.49 -5.25 -5.66
N VAL A 152 20.65 -4.90 -5.11
CA VAL A 152 21.35 -5.67 -4.07
C VAL A 152 21.15 -4.98 -2.71
N PRO A 153 20.99 -5.74 -1.61
CA PRO A 153 21.04 -5.17 -0.28
C PRO A 153 22.35 -4.39 -0.07
N PRO A 154 22.33 -3.23 0.60
CA PRO A 154 23.56 -2.50 0.87
C PRO A 154 24.49 -3.36 1.73
N ALA A 155 25.80 -3.31 1.44
CA ALA A 155 26.80 -4.13 2.14
C ALA A 155 26.90 -3.85 3.64
N GLN A 156 26.32 -2.74 4.11
CA GLN A 156 26.05 -2.43 5.52
C GLN A 156 24.57 -2.05 5.65
N PRO A 157 23.86 -2.49 6.72
CA PRO A 157 22.50 -2.05 6.98
C PRO A 157 22.42 -0.52 7.06
N ASN A 158 21.37 0.07 6.49
CA ASN A 158 21.11 1.50 6.69
C ASN A 158 20.92 1.77 8.19
N PRO A 159 21.50 2.87 8.74
CA PRO A 159 21.32 3.19 10.14
C PRO A 159 19.83 3.42 10.45
N PRO A 160 19.32 3.00 11.62
CA PRO A 160 17.96 3.28 12.03
C PRO A 160 17.69 4.80 12.01
N ILE A 161 16.59 5.20 11.35
CA ILE A 161 16.20 6.63 11.23
C ILE A 161 15.93 7.25 12.62
N THR A 162 15.52 6.41 13.58
CA THR A 162 15.39 6.76 14.99
C THR A 162 16.38 5.91 15.79
N ALA A 163 17.29 6.53 16.52
CA ALA A 163 18.11 5.82 17.49
C ALA A 163 17.19 5.21 18.57
N ALA A 164 17.31 3.91 18.81
CA ALA A 164 16.64 3.28 19.95
C ALA A 164 17.12 3.97 21.24
N PRO A 165 16.23 4.27 22.21
CA PRO A 165 16.63 4.90 23.46
C PRO A 165 17.71 4.07 24.15
N ALA A 166 18.87 4.67 24.39
CA ALA A 166 19.92 4.02 25.15
C ALA A 166 19.41 3.76 26.58
N GLN A 167 19.44 2.50 27.03
CA GLN A 167 19.18 2.14 28.42
C GLN A 167 20.35 2.63 29.30
N GLY A 168 20.36 3.92 29.59
CA GLY A 168 21.25 4.54 30.56
C GLY A 168 20.82 4.16 31.97
N GLY A 169 21.53 3.22 32.59
CA GLY A 169 21.39 2.95 34.02
C GLY A 169 21.81 4.17 34.83
N GLY A 170 20.85 4.84 35.47
CA GLY A 170 21.08 6.05 36.26
C GLY A 170 20.17 6.09 37.48
N SER A 171 20.68 5.62 38.62
CA SER A 171 20.00 5.79 39.91
C SER A 171 19.93 7.27 40.30
N GLY A 172 18.72 7.79 40.48
CA GLY A 172 18.49 9.19 40.85
C GLY A 172 17.28 9.33 41.77
N SER A 173 17.49 9.19 43.08
CA SER A 173 16.46 9.45 44.09
C SER A 173 16.18 10.95 44.17
N GLY A 174 14.92 11.36 44.04
CA GLY A 174 14.51 12.77 44.13
C GLY A 174 13.05 12.91 44.56
N SER A 175 12.82 13.11 45.86
CA SER A 175 11.49 13.39 46.42
C SER A 175 11.10 14.86 46.21
N GLY A 176 9.86 15.14 45.83
CA GLY A 176 9.32 16.50 45.71
C GLY A 176 7.80 16.55 45.72
N SER A 177 7.21 17.15 46.75
CA SER A 177 5.76 17.19 47.01
C SER A 177 5.12 18.51 46.57
N GLY A 178 3.82 18.50 46.24
CA GLY A 178 2.97 19.69 46.05
C GLY A 178 1.87 19.46 45.01
N SER A 179 0.63 19.07 45.35
CA SER A 179 -0.44 19.82 46.04
C SER A 179 -1.31 20.70 45.13
N GLY A 180 -2.47 20.15 44.72
CA GLY A 180 -3.77 20.84 44.66
C GLY A 180 -4.17 21.55 43.36
N SER A 181 -5.45 21.75 43.02
CA SER A 181 -6.74 21.33 43.65
C SER A 181 -7.93 21.56 42.69
N GLY A 182 -9.04 20.84 42.87
CA GLY A 182 -10.39 21.17 42.34
C GLY A 182 -10.80 20.43 41.05
N SER A 183 -11.81 19.55 41.03
CA SER A 183 -13.27 19.77 41.21
C SER A 183 -13.94 20.39 39.98
N SER A 184 -15.07 19.93 39.42
CA SER A 184 -15.99 18.78 39.62
C SER A 184 -16.78 18.63 38.29
N GLY A 185 -17.46 17.54 37.89
CA GLY A 185 -17.76 16.24 38.49
C GLY A 185 -18.92 15.55 37.73
N GLY A 186 -18.89 14.21 37.64
CA GLY A 186 -20.03 13.27 37.75
C GLY A 186 -21.06 13.16 36.60
N ASN A 187 -21.81 12.06 36.43
CA ASN A 187 -21.81 10.69 37.01
C ASN A 187 -22.75 9.82 36.11
N THR A 188 -22.86 8.48 36.09
CA THR A 188 -22.38 7.35 36.94
C THR A 188 -22.40 6.04 36.12
N GLY A 189 -21.55 5.05 36.45
CA GLY A 189 -21.85 3.61 36.23
C GLY A 189 -21.34 2.96 34.92
N GLY A 190 -20.56 1.87 34.91
CA GLY A 190 -19.85 1.22 36.01
C GLY A 190 -19.90 -0.31 35.98
N SER A 191 -18.79 -0.94 35.60
CA SER A 191 -18.31 -2.16 36.27
C SER A 191 -16.79 -2.28 36.13
N SER A 192 -16.15 -2.86 37.14
CA SER A 192 -14.74 -2.68 37.47
C SER A 192 -13.82 -3.81 36.98
N GLY A 193 -12.64 -3.43 36.47
CA GLY A 193 -11.47 -4.29 36.34
C GLY A 193 -10.22 -3.47 36.69
N ASN A 194 -9.50 -3.86 37.74
CA ASN A 194 -8.48 -3.02 38.39
C ASN A 194 -7.12 -3.07 37.68
N THR A 195 -6.36 -1.98 37.75
CA THR A 195 -4.93 -1.93 37.40
C THR A 195 -4.11 -2.91 38.24
N GLY A 196 -3.27 -3.72 37.59
CA GLY A 196 -2.38 -4.68 38.25
C GLY A 196 -1.20 -5.07 37.38
N SER A 197 -0.12 -4.28 37.41
CA SER A 197 1.18 -4.68 36.84
C SER A 197 1.69 -5.95 37.52
N SER A 198 1.74 -7.08 36.81
CA SER A 198 2.05 -8.38 37.39
C SER A 198 2.99 -9.24 36.54
N GLY A 199 4.28 -9.21 36.87
CA GLY A 199 5.11 -10.43 36.83
C GLY A 199 5.52 -11.02 35.48
N GLY A 200 5.56 -10.25 34.40
CA GLY A 200 6.27 -10.66 33.17
C GLY A 200 7.75 -10.94 33.44
N SER A 201 8.25 -12.10 33.00
CA SER A 201 9.66 -12.50 33.18
C SER A 201 10.27 -13.04 31.89
N GLY A 202 11.60 -12.90 31.75
CA GLY A 202 12.33 -13.23 30.53
C GLY A 202 12.31 -12.11 29.48
N PHE A 203 12.47 -12.49 28.21
CA PHE A 203 12.60 -11.57 27.07
C PHE A 203 11.39 -10.64 26.88
N CYS A 204 10.19 -11.11 27.21
CA CYS A 204 8.93 -10.38 27.00
C CYS A 204 8.58 -9.35 28.09
N ALA A 205 9.39 -9.24 29.15
CA ALA A 205 9.15 -8.27 30.22
C ALA A 205 9.15 -6.82 29.68
N GLY A 206 7.98 -6.18 29.71
CA GLY A 206 7.78 -4.81 29.20
C GLY A 206 7.68 -4.68 27.67
N LYS A 207 7.52 -5.80 26.94
CA LYS A 207 7.16 -5.79 25.51
C LYS A 207 5.64 -5.83 25.34
N SER A 208 5.15 -5.33 24.20
CA SER A 208 3.79 -5.59 23.75
C SER A 208 3.64 -7.04 23.27
N ASP A 209 2.41 -7.55 23.29
CA ASP A 209 2.11 -8.89 22.80
C ASP A 209 2.47 -9.04 21.30
N GLY A 210 2.84 -10.26 20.90
CA GLY A 210 3.23 -10.58 19.53
C GLY A 210 4.53 -11.37 19.42
N ILE A 211 4.97 -11.60 18.17
CA ILE A 211 6.10 -12.47 17.85
C ILE A 211 7.36 -11.64 17.55
N TYR A 212 8.49 -12.08 18.10
CA TYR A 212 9.80 -11.44 18.00
C TYR A 212 10.88 -12.46 17.63
N ALA A 213 11.85 -12.07 16.80
CA ALA A 213 13.00 -12.92 16.48
C ALA A 213 13.87 -13.20 17.73
N ASP A 214 14.34 -14.45 17.88
CA ASP A 214 15.37 -14.79 18.86
C ASP A 214 16.73 -14.22 18.36
N PRO A 215 17.40 -13.35 19.14
CA PRO A 215 18.67 -12.74 18.73
C PRO A 215 19.86 -13.71 18.77
N THR A 216 19.68 -14.91 19.34
CA THR A 216 20.70 -15.95 19.50
C THR A 216 20.52 -17.14 18.56
N ASN A 217 19.28 -17.44 18.13
CA ASN A 217 18.97 -18.55 17.24
C ASN A 217 18.00 -18.18 16.11
N LYS A 218 18.49 -18.17 14.86
CA LYS A 218 17.68 -17.85 13.66
C LYS A 218 16.51 -18.80 13.41
N SER A 219 16.53 -20.02 13.96
CA SER A 219 15.43 -21.00 13.82
C SER A 219 14.47 -20.98 15.02
N SER A 220 14.55 -19.97 15.90
CA SER A 220 13.65 -19.79 17.03
C SER A 220 13.08 -18.36 17.07
N PHE A 221 11.98 -18.20 17.80
CA PHE A 221 11.32 -16.92 18.01
C PHE A 221 10.64 -16.89 19.39
N TYR A 222 10.42 -15.69 19.91
CA TYR A 222 9.66 -15.47 21.14
C TYR A 222 8.26 -14.99 20.82
N ASN A 223 7.27 -15.67 21.35
CA ASN A 223 5.89 -15.24 21.39
C ASN A 223 5.64 -14.61 22.78
N CYS A 224 5.22 -13.34 22.80
CA CYS A 224 4.94 -12.58 24.01
C CYS A 224 3.42 -12.45 24.19
N ASP A 225 2.94 -12.78 25.39
CA ASP A 225 1.54 -12.68 25.80
C ASP A 225 1.49 -12.27 27.28
N ASP A 226 0.87 -11.14 27.60
CA ASP A 226 0.83 -10.49 28.94
C ASP A 226 2.21 -10.40 29.62
N GLY A 227 3.23 -10.07 28.81
CA GLY A 227 4.63 -9.98 29.25
C GLY A 227 5.32 -11.30 29.60
N GLN A 228 4.66 -12.45 29.43
CA GLN A 228 5.27 -13.78 29.56
C GLN A 228 6.03 -14.17 28.30
N THR A 229 7.13 -14.92 28.47
CA THR A 229 8.00 -15.34 27.36
C THR A 229 7.76 -16.79 26.98
N TYR A 230 7.21 -17.02 25.78
CA TYR A 230 7.10 -18.34 25.17
C TYR A 230 8.14 -18.47 24.06
N MET A 231 9.02 -19.46 24.14
CA MET A 231 10.01 -19.73 23.09
C MET A 231 9.50 -20.82 22.17
N GLU A 232 9.38 -20.49 20.90
CA GLU A 232 8.96 -21.40 19.83
C GLU A 232 10.11 -21.64 18.85
N SER A 233 9.98 -22.66 18.01
CA SER A 233 11.00 -23.00 17.01
C SER A 233 10.35 -23.27 15.67
N CYS A 234 11.01 -22.79 14.62
CA CYS A 234 10.63 -23.07 13.25
C CYS A 234 10.79 -24.56 12.92
N ALA A 235 10.04 -25.02 11.92
CA ALA A 235 10.21 -26.37 11.40
C ALA A 235 11.65 -26.58 10.88
N ALA A 236 12.14 -27.82 10.94
CA ALA A 236 13.53 -28.13 10.62
C ALA A 236 13.94 -27.63 9.24
N GLY A 237 15.00 -26.80 9.19
CA GLY A 237 15.50 -26.17 7.96
C GLY A 237 14.96 -24.76 7.67
N LEU A 238 13.98 -24.27 8.44
CA LEU A 238 13.46 -22.92 8.32
C LEU A 238 14.08 -21.96 9.35
N VAL A 239 14.04 -20.66 9.03
CA VAL A 239 14.45 -19.54 9.88
C VAL A 239 13.28 -18.58 10.08
N PHE A 240 13.28 -17.84 11.18
CA PHE A 240 12.25 -16.83 11.45
C PHE A 240 12.51 -15.55 10.66
N ASP A 241 11.54 -15.14 9.84
CA ASP A 241 11.57 -13.97 8.98
C ASP A 241 10.65 -12.88 9.53
N THR A 242 11.25 -11.79 9.99
CA THR A 242 10.56 -10.63 10.58
C THR A 242 9.77 -9.80 9.57
N SER A 243 9.94 -10.02 8.26
CA SER A 243 9.14 -9.33 7.23
C SER A 243 7.72 -9.89 7.12
N CYS A 244 7.54 -11.18 7.45
CA CYS A 244 6.24 -11.87 7.47
C CYS A 244 5.79 -12.28 8.89
N ASN A 245 6.65 -12.13 9.91
CA ASN A 245 6.51 -12.74 11.23
C ASN A 245 6.24 -14.26 11.16
N CYS A 246 6.97 -14.94 10.28
CA CYS A 246 6.72 -16.33 9.91
C CYS A 246 8.02 -17.12 9.74
N CYS A 247 7.95 -18.45 9.77
CA CYS A 247 9.10 -19.30 9.47
C CYS A 247 9.20 -19.54 7.95
N ASN A 248 10.34 -19.18 7.37
CA ASN A 248 10.60 -19.20 5.93
C ASN A 248 11.96 -19.85 5.64
N TRP A 249 12.29 -20.09 4.38
CA TRP A 249 13.63 -20.50 3.97
C TRP A 249 14.61 -19.33 4.09
N ALA A 250 15.87 -19.66 4.39
CA ALA A 250 16.96 -18.69 4.57
C ALA A 250 17.56 -18.18 3.26
#